data_AF-A0A3N2M321-F1
#
_entry.id   AF-A0A3N2M321-F1
#
_cell.length_a   1.000
_cell.length_b   1.000
_cell.length_c   1.000
_cell.angle_alpha   90.00
_cell.angle_beta   90.00
_cell.angle_gamma   90.00
#
_symmetry.space_group_name_H-M   'P 1'
#
loop_
_entity.id
_entity.type
_entity.pdbx_description
1 polymer ?
#
loop_
_entity_poly.entity_id
_entity_poly.type
_entity_poly.pdbx_seq_one_letter_code
_entity_poly.pdbx_strand_id
1 'polypeptide(L)' 'MRLEDAMVYALATAGYGMTTQRIAEVINNEKLHIRVDGNPVTDKQVYAAVCRHPETFVKEGGRILLSM' A
#
# COMPACT_ATOMS: atom_id res chain seq x y z
N MET A 1 -8.07 -8.38 -4.15
CA MET A 1 -8.69 -7.07 -3.84
C MET A 1 -8.08 -5.98 -4.72
N ARG A 2 -8.59 -4.74 -4.74
CA ARG A 2 -7.91 -3.64 -5.44
C ARG A 2 -6.62 -3.27 -4.68
N LEU A 3 -5.70 -2.56 -5.32
CA LEU A 3 -4.41 -2.25 -4.70
C LEU A 3 -4.59 -1.38 -3.45
N GLU A 4 -5.47 -0.39 -3.52
CA GLU A 4 -5.81 0.50 -2.40
C GLU A 4 -6.40 -0.27 -1.22
N ASP A 5 -7.27 -1.25 -1.46
CA ASP A 5 -7.86 -2.08 -0.40
C ASP A 5 -6.78 -2.95 0.28
N ALA A 6 -5.82 -3.47 -0.50
CA ALA A 6 -4.69 -4.25 0.03
C ALA A 6 -3.75 -3.39 0.87
N MET A 7 -3.52 -2.14 0.47
CA MET A 7 -2.74 -1.19 1.24
C MET A 7 -3.41 -0.86 2.58
N VAL A 8 -4.73 -0.64 2.57
CA VAL A 8 -5.51 -0.41 3.80
C VAL A 8 -5.40 -1.61 4.73
N TYR A 9 -5.60 -2.82 4.21
CA TYR A 9 -5.46 -4.03 5.00
C TYR A 9 -4.07 -4.17 5.62
N ALA A 10 -3.01 -3.97 4.83
CA ALA A 10 -1.63 -4.09 5.31
C ALA A 10 -1.32 -3.07 6.42
N LEU A 11 -1.72 -1.80 6.26
CA LEU A 11 -1.49 -0.74 7.23
C LEU A 11 -2.31 -0.94 8.51
N ALA A 12 -3.59 -1.29 8.38
CA ALA A 12 -4.47 -1.55 9.52
C ALA A 12 -4.01 -2.76 10.33
N THR A 13 -3.55 -3.82 9.66
CA THR A 13 -3.04 -5.03 10.31
C THR A 13 -1.71 -4.78 11.03
N ALA A 14 -0.83 -3.98 10.42
CA ALA A 14 0.45 -3.63 11.04
C ALA A 14 0.28 -2.69 12.24
N GLY A 15 -0.69 -1.77 12.19
CA GLY A 15 -0.91 -0.76 13.23
C GLY A 15 0.13 0.37 13.23
N TYR A 16 0.95 0.49 12.19
CA TYR A 16 1.95 1.55 12.04
C TYR A 16 2.19 1.92 10.57
N GLY A 17 2.71 3.13 10.34
CA GLY A 17 3.04 3.61 9.00
C GLY A 17 4.24 2.91 8.36
N MET A 18 4.13 2.58 7.08
CA MET A 18 5.15 1.82 6.34
C MET A 18 5.69 2.59 5.13
N THR A 19 6.91 2.30 4.70
CA THR A 19 7.42 2.80 3.41
C THR A 19 6.66 2.16 2.26
N THR A 20 6.64 2.83 1.09
CA THR A 20 6.01 2.28 -0.12
C THR A 20 6.60 0.92 -0.52
N GLN A 21 7.91 0.76 -0.35
CA GLN A 21 8.60 -0.51 -0.58
C GLN A 21 8.11 -1.59 0.38
N ARG A 22 8.01 -1.30 1.67
CA ARG A 22 7.56 -2.29 2.66
C ARG A 22 6.12 -2.71 2.42
N ILE A 23 5.25 -1.77 2.04
CA ILE A 23 3.86 -2.06 1.67
C ILE A 23 3.81 -3.00 0.45
N ALA A 24 4.59 -2.73 -0.59
CA ALA A 24 4.66 -3.60 -1.76
C ALA A 24 5.14 -5.01 -1.40
N GLU A 25 6.16 -5.13 -0.54
CA GLU A 25 6.65 -6.42 -0.04
C GLU A 25 5.56 -7.22 0.69
N VAL A 26 4.84 -6.59 1.62
CA VAL A 26 3.74 -7.23 2.37
C VAL A 26 2.65 -7.71 1.41
N ILE A 27 2.20 -6.82 0.51
CA ILE A 27 1.15 -7.15 -0.47
C ILE A 27 1.55 -8.34 -1.34
N ASN A 28 2.80 -8.38 -1.81
CA ASN A 28 3.29 -9.46 -2.68
C ASN A 28 3.47 -10.77 -1.91
N ASN A 29 4.08 -10.72 -0.72
CA ASN A 29 4.37 -11.91 0.08
C ASN A 29 3.08 -12.59 0.57
N GLU A 30 2.10 -11.79 0.99
CA GLU A 30 0.80 -12.27 1.48
C GLU A 30 -0.23 -12.44 0.35
N LYS A 31 0.14 -12.10 -0.90
CA LYS A 31 -0.73 -12.19 -2.09
C LYS A 31 -2.05 -11.45 -1.93
N LEU A 32 -2.04 -10.32 -1.23
CA LEU A 32 -3.24 -9.51 -0.98
C LEU A 32 -3.83 -8.94 -2.29
N HIS A 33 -2.95 -8.54 -3.21
CA HIS A 33 -3.32 -8.07 -4.55
C HIS A 33 -2.47 -8.78 -5.59
N ILE A 34 -3.13 -9.33 -6.62
CA ILE A 34 -2.48 -9.93 -7.79
C ILE A 34 -2.77 -9.02 -8.97
N ARG A 35 -1.72 -8.50 -9.60
CA ARG A 35 -1.85 -7.66 -10.79
C ARG A 35 -2.36 -8.49 -11.96
N VAL A 36 -3.09 -7.84 -12.88
CA VAL A 36 -3.64 -8.48 -14.09
C VAL A 36 -2.54 -9.08 -14.96
N ASP A 37 -1.35 -8.47 -14.99
CA ASP A 37 -0.19 -8.94 -15.74
C ASP A 37 0.66 -9.98 -14.97
N GLY A 38 0.22 -10.41 -13.79
CA GLY A 38 0.91 -11.41 -12.96
C GLY A 38 2.22 -10.93 -12.32
N ASN A 39 2.68 -9.72 -12.62
CA ASN A 39 3.90 -9.16 -12.05
C ASN A 39 3.69 -8.76 -10.57
N PRO A 40 4.76 -8.72 -9.77
CA PRO A 40 4.70 -8.16 -8.41
C PRO A 40 4.30 -6.68 -8.41
N VAL A 41 3.63 -6.25 -7.35
CA VAL A 41 3.39 -4.83 -7.05
C VAL A 41 4.71 -4.14 -6.78
N THR A 42 4.90 -2.94 -7.35
CA THR A 42 6.08 -2.10 -7.10
C THR A 42 5.77 -0.98 -6.11
N ASP A 43 6.81 -0.48 -5.45
CA ASP A 43 6.77 0.72 -4.61
C ASP A 43 6.20 1.95 -5.35
N LYS A 44 6.51 2.09 -6.66
CA LYS A 44 5.95 3.14 -7.52
C LYS A 44 4.44 3.02 -7.70
N GLN A 45 3.92 1.81 -7.82
CA GLN A 45 2.47 1.59 -7.92
C GLN A 45 1.78 1.90 -6.60
N VAL A 46 2.38 1.52 -5.47
CA VAL A 46 1.91 1.91 -4.13
C VAL A 46 1.90 3.45 -4.02
N TYR A 47 2.98 4.12 -4.39
CA TYR A 47 3.04 5.58 -4.35
C TYR A 47 1.98 6.23 -5.25
N ALA A 48 1.77 5.71 -6.45
CA ALA A 48 0.73 6.19 -7.35
C ALA A 48 -0.68 6.01 -6.76
N ALA A 49 -0.95 4.92 -6.05
CA ALA A 49 -2.21 4.71 -5.34
C ALA A 49 -2.38 5.71 -4.18
N VAL A 50 -1.34 5.95 -3.37
CA VAL A 50 -1.36 6.98 -2.31
C VAL A 50 -1.74 8.35 -2.89
N CYS A 51 -1.12 8.76 -4.00
CA CYS A 51 -1.40 10.05 -4.62
C CYS A 51 -2.81 10.17 -5.22
N ARG A 52 -3.44 9.05 -5.61
CA ARG A 52 -4.82 9.03 -6.12
C ARG A 52 -5.88 9.01 -5.03
N HIS A 53 -5.50 8.64 -3.81
CA HIS A 53 -6.41 8.48 -2.66
C HIS A 53 -5.95 9.30 -1.44
N PRO A 54 -5.81 10.64 -1.56
CA PRO A 54 -5.38 11.49 -0.46
C PRO A 54 -6.35 11.50 0.73
N GLU A 55 -7.61 11.12 0.50
CA GLU A 55 -8.63 10.93 1.55
C GLU A 55 -8.37 9.70 2.43
N THR A 56 -7.59 8.73 1.94
CA THR A 56 -7.32 7.46 2.64
C THR A 56 -5.91 7.39 3.19
N PHE A 57 -4.93 7.97 2.49
CA PHE A 57 -3.52 7.81 2.82
C PHE A 57 -2.82 9.14 3.09
N VAL A 58 -2.04 9.18 4.17
CA VAL A 58 -1.22 10.34 4.55
C VAL A 58 0.26 9.98 4.44
N LYS A 59 1.07 10.94 3.98
CA LYS A 59 2.53 10.85 3.90
C LYS A 59 3.14 11.61 5.07
N GLU A 60 3.80 10.92 6.00
CA GLU A 60 4.44 11.54 7.17
C GLU A 60 5.75 10.82 7.49
N GLY A 61 6.82 11.57 7.74
CA GLY A 61 8.11 11.00 8.15
C GLY A 61 8.69 9.95 7.19
N GLY A 62 8.40 10.06 5.88
CA GLY A 62 8.82 9.07 4.87
C GLY A 62 8.01 7.78 4.85
N ARG A 63 6.88 7.73 5.56
CA ARG A 63 5.98 6.59 5.66
C ARG A 63 4.59 6.96 5.15
N ILE A 64 3.84 5.93 4.78
CA ILE A 64 2.43 5.99 4.45
C ILE A 64 1.65 5.50 5.66
N LEU A 65 0.66 6.30 6.09
CA LEU A 65 -0.28 5.99 7.15
C LEU A 65 -1.71 6.04 6.59
N LEU A 66 -2.66 5.49 7.35
CA LEU A 66 -4.07 5.72 7.11
C LEU A 66 -4.45 7.12 7.62
N SER A 67 -5.24 7.85 6.83
CA SER A 67 -5.93 9.04 7.32
C SER A 67 -6.97 8.60 8.36
N MET A 68 -7.08 9.38 9.44
CA MET A 68 -8.25 9.32 10.32
C MET A 68 -9.44 10.03 9.67
#